data_AF-A0A955RZ40-F1
#
_entry.id   AF-A0A955RZ40-F1
#
_cell.length_a   1.000
_cell.length_b   1.000
_cell.length_c   1.000
_cell.angle_alpha   90.00
_cell.angle_beta   90.00
_cell.angle_gamma   90.00
#
_symmetry.space_group_name_H-M   'P 1'
#
loop_
_entity.id
_entity.type
_entity.pdbx_description
1 polymer ?
#
loop_
_entity_poly.entity_id
_entity_poly.type
_entity_poly.pdbx_seq_one_letter_code
_entity_poly.pdbx_strand_id
1 'polypeptide(L)'
;FQNSFVFNFAGISFLLALMGWMPAPIDISVWHSIWCAERRKQTDYAASLQETQFDFHLGYWGTMVMAVLFVCLGALVMYGTGEVFSDSAVAFTGQVVSLYTKSLGEWSYPVIVTSAALTMFSTTLSCLDAYSRIVKESAIIIAPAIKPKADYIYFAWMVVLATVSVIIIGVYIDKMKALVDLATILSFLAAPVLAYMNLKVVTSSTMPKKARPSARLVAFSWFGIIFLTLFSLWYLGWRIFS
;
A
#
# COMPACT_ATOMS: atom_id res chain seq x y z
N PHE A 1 7.14 26.36 -19.17
CA PHE A 1 7.86 26.29 -17.89
C PHE A 1 7.64 27.55 -17.03
N GLN A 2 6.40 28.01 -16.80
CA GLN A 2 6.14 29.28 -16.08
C GLN A 2 5.53 29.15 -14.68
N ASN A 3 5.16 27.95 -14.22
CA ASN A 3 4.81 27.74 -12.82
C ASN A 3 5.95 27.00 -12.14
N SER A 4 6.87 27.75 -11.55
CA SER A 4 7.82 27.25 -10.57
C SER A 4 7.05 26.60 -9.40
N PHE A 5 7.58 25.50 -8.85
CA PHE A 5 7.05 24.95 -7.61
C PHE A 5 7.18 26.02 -6.53
N VAL A 6 6.05 26.62 -6.14
CA VAL A 6 6.03 27.60 -5.07
C VAL A 6 6.12 26.79 -3.77
N PHE A 7 7.22 26.93 -3.03
CA PHE A 7 7.37 26.47 -1.65
C PHE A 7 6.45 27.27 -0.71
N ASN A 8 5.17 27.36 -1.04
CA ASN A 8 4.15 27.87 -0.16
C ASN A 8 3.62 26.73 0.70
N PHE A 9 2.89 27.10 1.75
CA PHE A 9 2.30 26.14 2.68
C PHE A 9 1.46 25.07 1.96
N ALA A 10 0.76 25.42 0.89
CA ALA A 10 -0.05 24.48 0.10
C ALA A 10 0.81 23.43 -0.64
N GLY A 11 1.91 23.84 -1.27
CA GLY A 11 2.85 22.94 -1.95
C GLY A 11 3.57 22.00 -0.99
N ILE A 12 3.98 22.51 0.17
CA ILE A 12 4.59 21.69 1.23
C ILE A 12 3.55 20.71 1.81
N SER A 13 2.32 21.16 2.05
CA SER A 13 1.21 20.32 2.51
C SER A 13 0.88 19.20 1.52
N PHE A 14 0.89 19.51 0.22
CA PHE A 14 0.69 18.53 -0.85
C PHE A 14 1.82 17.49 -0.90
N LEU A 15 3.08 17.92 -0.80
CA LEU A 15 4.23 17.00 -0.75
C LEU A 15 4.16 16.09 0.48
N LEU A 16 3.78 16.63 1.63
CA LEU A 16 3.63 15.83 2.85
C LEU A 16 2.48 14.81 2.73
N ALA A 17 1.36 15.19 2.11
CA ALA A 17 0.27 14.27 1.81
C ALA A 17 0.70 13.15 0.84
N LEU A 18 1.50 13.48 -0.18
CA LEU A 18 2.09 12.51 -1.11
C LEU A 18 3.12 11.59 -0.46
N MET A 19 3.99 12.11 0.41
CA MET A 19 4.99 11.34 1.15
C MET A 19 4.37 10.27 2.03
N GLY A 20 3.18 10.54 2.56
CA GLY A 20 2.48 9.62 3.42
C GLY A 20 1.69 8.53 2.68
N TRP A 21 1.57 8.63 1.35
CA TRP A 21 1.35 7.49 0.48
C TRP A 21 2.64 6.66 0.43
N MET A 22 2.87 5.86 1.47
CA MET A 22 4.02 4.98 1.56
C MET A 22 4.05 4.02 0.36
N PRO A 23 5.23 3.73 -0.22
CA PRO A 23 5.33 2.79 -1.34
C PRO A 23 4.85 1.37 -1.00
N ALA A 24 4.76 1.04 0.30
CA ALA A 24 4.11 -0.17 0.79
C ALA A 24 3.38 0.14 2.12
N PRO A 25 2.19 -0.45 2.35
CA PRO A 25 1.46 -0.25 3.58
C PRO A 25 2.18 -0.97 4.75
N ILE A 26 2.09 -0.41 5.95
CA ILE A 26 2.89 -0.87 7.11
C ILE A 26 2.52 -2.30 7.54
N ASP A 27 1.31 -2.75 7.21
CA ASP A 27 0.80 -4.10 7.45
C ASP A 27 1.41 -5.17 6.50
N ILE A 28 2.12 -4.78 5.43
CA ILE A 28 2.77 -5.73 4.51
C ILE A 28 3.77 -6.65 5.23
N SER A 29 4.35 -6.16 6.33
CA SER A 29 5.22 -6.92 7.24
C SER A 29 4.53 -8.19 7.78
N VAL A 30 3.24 -8.11 8.10
CA VAL A 30 2.44 -9.25 8.57
C VAL A 30 2.17 -10.21 7.42
N TRP A 31 1.90 -9.68 6.21
CA TRP A 31 1.62 -10.47 5.01
C TRP A 31 2.83 -11.33 4.66
N HIS A 32 4.00 -10.70 4.55
CA HIS A 32 5.27 -11.39 4.31
C HIS A 32 5.55 -12.44 5.39
N SER A 33 5.30 -12.13 6.66
CA SER A 33 5.52 -13.09 7.76
C SER A 33 4.69 -14.37 7.58
N ILE A 34 3.39 -14.22 7.26
CA ILE A 34 2.49 -15.35 7.05
C ILE A 34 2.87 -16.11 5.77
N TRP A 35 3.14 -15.42 4.66
CA TRP A 35 3.51 -16.08 3.40
C TRP A 35 4.85 -16.81 3.50
N CYS A 36 5.84 -16.26 4.21
CA CYS A 36 7.09 -16.96 4.50
C CYS A 36 6.84 -18.21 5.35
N ALA A 37 5.95 -18.14 6.36
CA ALA A 37 5.59 -19.29 7.19
C ALA A 37 4.87 -20.38 6.38
N GLU A 38 3.93 -20.00 5.50
CA GLU A 38 3.22 -20.93 4.63
C GLU A 38 4.13 -21.54 3.56
N ARG A 39 4.99 -20.73 2.94
CA ARG A 39 5.98 -21.23 1.96
C ARG A 39 6.94 -22.22 2.59
N ARG A 40 7.40 -21.98 3.83
CA ARG A 40 8.21 -22.93 4.57
C ARG A 40 7.49 -24.28 4.77
N LYS A 41 6.18 -24.27 5.07
CA LYS A 41 5.39 -25.51 5.18
C LYS A 41 5.27 -26.24 3.84
N GLN A 42 5.22 -25.52 2.72
CA GLN A 42 5.07 -26.10 1.38
C GLN A 42 6.38 -26.63 0.79
N THR A 43 7.49 -25.94 1.04
CA THR A 43 8.78 -26.22 0.37
C THR A 43 9.82 -26.85 1.30
N ASP A 44 9.49 -27.02 2.58
CA ASP A 44 10.41 -27.46 3.67
C ASP A 44 11.71 -26.65 3.75
N TYR A 45 11.67 -25.42 3.23
CA TYR A 45 12.82 -24.53 3.14
C TYR A 45 12.57 -23.26 3.92
N ALA A 46 13.47 -22.96 4.86
CA ALA A 46 13.44 -21.76 5.65
C ALA A 46 14.43 -20.74 5.08
N ALA A 47 13.91 -19.75 4.34
CA ALA A 47 14.73 -18.66 3.82
C ALA A 47 15.47 -17.96 4.95
N SER A 48 16.75 -17.68 4.74
CA SER A 48 17.56 -16.90 5.66
C SER A 48 17.09 -15.44 5.69
N LEU A 49 17.48 -14.72 6.75
CA LEU A 49 17.19 -13.28 6.85
C LEU A 49 17.83 -12.51 5.70
N GLN A 50 19.01 -12.92 5.24
CA GLN A 50 19.72 -12.26 4.13
C GLN A 50 18.98 -12.42 2.81
N GLU A 51 18.50 -13.62 2.49
CA GLU A 51 17.70 -13.87 1.29
C GLU A 51 16.39 -13.08 1.32
N THR A 52 15.71 -13.06 2.46
CA THR A 52 14.46 -12.31 2.65
C THR A 52 14.68 -10.79 2.50
N GLN A 53 15.79 -10.27 3.05
CA GLN A 53 16.15 -8.86 2.91
C GLN A 53 16.53 -8.50 1.47
N PHE A 54 17.25 -9.38 0.78
CA PHE A 54 17.59 -9.18 -0.62
C PHE A 54 16.34 -9.10 -1.50
N ASP A 55 15.40 -10.05 -1.34
CA ASP A 55 14.12 -10.07 -2.06
C ASP A 55 13.32 -8.78 -1.81
N PHE A 56 13.19 -8.37 -0.54
CA PHE A 56 12.53 -7.13 -0.16
C PHE A 56 13.21 -5.89 -0.80
N HIS A 57 14.54 -5.78 -0.71
CA HIS A 57 15.26 -4.63 -1.26
C HIS A 57 15.16 -4.56 -2.78
N LEU A 58 15.20 -5.70 -3.48
CA LEU A 58 15.05 -5.74 -4.94
C LEU A 58 13.69 -5.17 -5.36
N GLY A 59 12.62 -5.61 -4.71
CA GLY A 59 11.28 -5.06 -4.92
C GLY A 59 11.21 -3.58 -4.57
N TYR A 60 11.72 -3.19 -3.40
CA TYR A 60 11.68 -1.81 -2.92
C TYR A 60 12.42 -0.84 -3.86
N TRP A 61 13.65 -1.16 -4.27
CA TRP A 61 14.39 -0.35 -5.24
C TRP A 61 13.70 -0.31 -6.61
N GLY A 62 13.13 -1.44 -7.05
CA GLY A 62 12.32 -1.48 -8.27
C GLY A 62 11.15 -0.50 -8.23
N THR A 63 10.39 -0.47 -7.12
CA THR A 63 9.28 0.48 -6.94
C THR A 63 9.74 1.93 -6.90
N MET A 64 10.90 2.21 -6.29
CA MET A 64 11.47 3.56 -6.24
C MET A 64 11.83 4.06 -7.65
N VAL A 65 12.48 3.22 -8.47
CA VAL A 65 12.81 3.58 -9.85
C VAL A 65 11.53 3.83 -10.64
N MET A 66 10.51 2.98 -10.51
CA MET A 66 9.23 3.21 -11.18
C MET A 66 8.56 4.51 -10.74
N ALA A 67 8.56 4.83 -9.45
CA ALA A 67 7.99 6.08 -8.94
C ALA A 67 8.65 7.30 -9.58
N VAL A 68 9.98 7.31 -9.71
CA VAL A 68 10.71 8.39 -10.40
C VAL A 68 10.30 8.46 -11.87
N LEU A 69 10.23 7.32 -12.57
CA LEU A 69 9.80 7.29 -13.97
C LEU A 69 8.38 7.83 -14.16
N PHE A 70 7.42 7.45 -13.31
CA PHE A 70 6.04 7.95 -13.38
C PHE A 70 5.95 9.46 -13.11
N VAL A 71 6.74 9.99 -12.16
CA VAL A 71 6.81 11.44 -11.92
C VAL A 71 7.39 12.16 -13.13
N CYS A 72 8.49 11.67 -13.72
CA CYS A 72 9.07 12.23 -14.94
C CYS A 72 8.08 12.18 -16.10
N LEU A 73 7.38 11.07 -16.26
CA LEU A 73 6.40 10.87 -17.32
C LEU A 73 5.21 11.84 -17.17
N GLY A 74 4.66 12.00 -15.97
CA GLY A 74 3.62 12.99 -15.70
C GLY A 74 4.10 14.42 -15.98
N ALA A 75 5.34 14.75 -15.59
CA ALA A 75 5.93 16.05 -15.86
C ALA A 75 6.17 16.33 -17.36
N LEU A 76 6.48 15.30 -18.16
CA LEU A 76 6.78 15.47 -19.58
C LEU A 76 5.54 15.40 -20.48
N VAL A 77 4.56 14.57 -20.12
CA VAL A 77 3.41 14.28 -20.98
C VAL A 77 2.16 15.06 -20.55
N MET A 78 1.99 15.33 -19.26
CA MET A 78 0.75 15.94 -18.75
C MET A 78 0.90 17.41 -18.36
N TYR A 79 2.08 17.82 -17.90
CA TYR A 79 2.25 19.19 -17.45
C TYR A 79 2.08 20.19 -18.60
N GLY A 80 1.14 21.13 -18.45
CA GLY A 80 0.89 22.20 -19.42
C GLY A 80 -0.07 21.84 -20.55
N THR A 81 -0.69 20.65 -20.54
CA THR A 81 -1.71 20.27 -21.55
C THR A 81 -3.11 20.82 -21.24
N GLY A 82 -3.37 21.18 -19.98
CA GLY A 82 -4.70 21.62 -19.52
C GLY A 82 -5.71 20.47 -19.32
N GLU A 83 -5.29 19.22 -19.52
CA GLU A 83 -6.13 18.04 -19.30
C GLU A 83 -6.47 17.88 -17.82
N VAL A 84 -7.75 17.70 -17.52
CA VAL A 84 -8.27 17.45 -16.17
C VAL A 84 -8.84 16.05 -16.13
N PHE A 85 -8.43 15.29 -15.12
CA PHE A 85 -8.94 13.94 -14.92
C PHE A 85 -10.38 13.94 -14.39
N SER A 86 -11.17 13.01 -14.89
CA SER A 86 -12.52 12.76 -14.41
C SER A 86 -12.51 12.17 -13.00
N ASP A 87 -13.53 12.50 -12.20
CA ASP A 87 -13.78 11.89 -10.90
C ASP A 87 -14.38 10.47 -11.02
N SER A 88 -14.77 10.03 -12.21
CA SER A 88 -15.23 8.66 -12.49
C SER A 88 -14.05 7.74 -12.77
N ALA A 89 -14.00 6.59 -12.09
CA ALA A 89 -12.89 5.64 -12.21
C ALA A 89 -12.71 5.12 -13.65
N VAL A 90 -13.81 4.83 -14.35
CA VAL A 90 -13.77 4.30 -15.73
C VAL A 90 -13.22 5.35 -16.70
N ALA A 91 -13.71 6.58 -16.59
CA ALA A 91 -13.26 7.69 -17.43
C ALA A 91 -11.79 8.03 -17.15
N PHE A 92 -11.39 8.08 -15.88
CA PHE A 92 -10.00 8.28 -15.47
C PHE A 92 -9.05 7.26 -16.11
N THR A 93 -9.38 5.96 -16.02
CA THR A 93 -8.55 4.91 -16.65
C THR A 93 -8.45 5.11 -18.16
N GLY A 94 -9.56 5.43 -18.83
CA GLY A 94 -9.55 5.72 -20.26
C GLY A 94 -8.65 6.90 -20.63
N GLN A 95 -8.68 7.98 -19.85
CA GLN A 95 -7.82 9.15 -20.05
C GLN A 95 -6.33 8.80 -19.86
N VAL A 96 -5.99 8.03 -18.83
CA VAL A 96 -4.60 7.59 -18.58
C VAL A 96 -4.08 6.73 -19.73
N VAL A 97 -4.85 5.74 -20.19
CA VAL A 97 -4.47 4.89 -21.31
C VAL A 97 -4.31 5.72 -22.59
N SER A 98 -5.29 6.59 -22.90
CA SER A 98 -5.25 7.44 -24.09
C SER A 98 -4.06 8.39 -24.11
N LEU A 99 -3.68 8.93 -22.94
CA LEU A 99 -2.54 9.83 -22.83
C LEU A 99 -1.25 9.11 -23.22
N TYR A 100 -1.08 7.87 -22.77
CA TYR A 100 0.10 7.08 -23.10
C TYR A 100 0.10 6.58 -24.54
N THR A 101 -1.04 6.16 -25.07
CA THR A 101 -1.11 5.70 -26.47
C THR A 101 -0.86 6.83 -27.45
N LYS A 102 -1.29 8.05 -27.12
CA LYS A 102 -0.97 9.24 -27.93
C LYS A 102 0.53 9.55 -27.95
N SER A 103 1.25 9.31 -26.85
CA SER A 103 2.69 9.56 -26.77
C SER A 103 3.56 8.43 -27.32
N LEU A 104 3.17 7.16 -27.11
CA LEU A 104 3.95 5.97 -27.48
C LEU A 104 3.52 5.36 -28.82
N GLY A 105 2.33 5.72 -29.31
CA GLY A 105 1.70 5.16 -30.50
C GLY A 105 0.64 4.10 -30.18
N GLU A 106 -0.31 3.91 -31.11
CA GLU A 106 -1.47 3.01 -30.94
C GLU A 106 -1.12 1.55 -30.64
N TRP A 107 0.05 1.08 -31.09
CA TRP A 107 0.56 -0.28 -30.80
C TRP A 107 0.71 -0.55 -29.29
N SER A 108 0.87 0.51 -28.49
CA SER A 108 1.03 0.40 -27.04
C SER A 108 -0.28 0.13 -26.31
N TYR A 109 -1.44 0.43 -26.91
CA TYR A 109 -2.76 0.25 -26.30
C TYR A 109 -2.98 -1.17 -25.75
N PRO A 110 -2.85 -2.25 -26.55
CA PRO A 110 -3.09 -3.60 -26.05
C PRO A 110 -2.10 -4.01 -24.94
N VAL A 111 -0.86 -3.51 -24.98
CA VAL A 111 0.16 -3.78 -23.95
C VAL A 111 -0.23 -3.12 -22.63
N ILE A 112 -0.63 -1.85 -22.67
CA ILE A 112 -1.00 -1.07 -21.48
C ILE A 112 -2.24 -1.66 -20.81
N VAL A 113 -3.31 -1.90 -21.58
CA VAL A 113 -4.57 -2.41 -21.02
C VAL A 113 -4.39 -3.82 -20.43
N THR A 114 -3.68 -4.70 -21.13
CA THR A 114 -3.40 -6.06 -20.62
C THR A 114 -2.54 -6.01 -19.35
N SER A 115 -1.49 -5.20 -19.35
CA SER A 115 -0.62 -5.05 -18.18
C SER A 115 -1.38 -4.48 -16.98
N ALA A 116 -2.16 -3.42 -17.20
CA ALA A 116 -2.98 -2.81 -16.15
C ALA A 116 -3.99 -3.80 -15.56
N ALA A 117 -4.68 -4.57 -16.41
CA ALA A 117 -5.62 -5.60 -15.98
C ALA A 117 -4.93 -6.69 -15.14
N LEU A 118 -3.78 -7.21 -15.60
CA LEU A 118 -3.01 -8.22 -14.87
C LEU A 118 -2.48 -7.70 -13.53
N THR A 119 -1.98 -6.47 -13.49
CA THR A 119 -1.50 -5.83 -12.26
C THR A 119 -2.64 -5.66 -11.25
N MET A 120 -3.78 -5.09 -11.67
CA MET A 120 -4.95 -4.89 -10.79
C MET A 120 -5.52 -6.23 -10.30
N PHE A 121 -5.58 -7.24 -11.17
CA PHE A 121 -6.00 -8.59 -10.81
C PHE A 121 -5.07 -9.22 -9.76
N SER A 122 -3.75 -9.12 -9.96
CA SER A 122 -2.75 -9.63 -9.03
C SER A 122 -2.83 -8.95 -7.65
N THR A 123 -2.99 -7.62 -7.62
CA THR A 123 -3.17 -6.88 -6.36
C THR A 123 -4.44 -7.32 -5.63
N THR A 124 -5.55 -7.49 -6.36
CA THR A 124 -6.83 -7.94 -5.79
C THR A 124 -6.69 -9.32 -5.16
N LEU A 125 -6.07 -10.27 -5.87
CA LEU A 125 -5.82 -11.61 -5.37
C LEU A 125 -4.92 -11.60 -4.13
N SER A 126 -3.85 -10.80 -4.16
CA SER A 126 -2.90 -10.69 -3.05
C SER A 126 -3.57 -10.15 -1.78
N CYS A 127 -4.42 -9.11 -1.91
CA CYS A 127 -5.14 -8.54 -0.77
C CYS A 127 -6.18 -9.52 -0.21
N LEU A 128 -6.96 -10.19 -1.09
CA LEU A 128 -7.96 -11.16 -0.66
C LEU A 128 -7.33 -12.36 0.06
N ASP A 129 -6.21 -12.87 -0.44
CA ASP A 129 -5.46 -13.95 0.22
C ASP A 129 -4.86 -13.49 1.56
N ALA A 130 -4.11 -12.37 1.57
CA ALA A 130 -3.40 -11.89 2.75
C ALA A 130 -4.34 -11.61 3.93
N TYR A 131 -5.39 -10.80 3.72
CA TYR A 131 -6.30 -10.43 4.80
C TYR A 131 -7.08 -11.65 5.32
N SER A 132 -7.52 -12.55 4.44
CA SER A 132 -8.20 -13.78 4.85
C SER A 132 -7.31 -14.67 5.71
N ARG A 133 -6.01 -14.78 5.38
CA ARG A 133 -5.03 -15.52 6.20
C ARG A 133 -4.80 -14.85 7.55
N ILE A 134 -4.65 -13.52 7.59
CA ILE A 134 -4.43 -12.77 8.83
C ILE A 134 -5.58 -12.99 9.80
N VAL A 135 -6.82 -12.88 9.33
CA VAL A 135 -7.99 -13.08 10.17
C VAL A 135 -8.10 -14.53 10.65
N LYS A 136 -7.84 -15.50 9.77
CA LYS A 136 -7.76 -16.92 10.14
C LYS A 136 -6.77 -17.16 11.27
N GLU A 137 -5.51 -16.73 11.11
CA GLU A 137 -4.47 -16.93 12.12
C GLU A 137 -4.78 -16.18 13.42
N SER A 138 -5.27 -14.94 13.32
CA SER A 138 -5.67 -14.14 14.50
C SER A 138 -6.80 -14.81 15.28
N ALA A 139 -7.79 -15.37 14.59
CA ALA A 139 -8.91 -16.06 15.22
C ALA A 139 -8.45 -17.33 15.96
N ILE A 140 -7.52 -18.09 15.38
CA ILE A 140 -6.92 -19.28 16.03
C ILE A 140 -6.13 -18.89 17.28
N ILE A 141 -5.38 -17.78 17.24
CA ILE A 141 -4.63 -17.27 18.39
C ILE A 141 -5.58 -16.89 19.54
N ILE A 142 -6.70 -16.23 19.24
CA ILE A 142 -7.68 -15.78 20.23
C ILE A 142 -8.47 -16.96 20.80
N ALA A 143 -8.90 -17.90 19.94
CA ALA A 143 -9.71 -19.04 20.34
C ALA A 143 -9.14 -20.34 19.73
N PRO A 144 -8.12 -20.97 20.35
CA PRO A 144 -7.45 -22.15 19.80
C PRO A 144 -8.39 -23.32 19.45
N ALA A 145 -9.54 -23.42 20.13
CA ALA A 145 -10.57 -24.43 19.88
C ALA A 145 -11.18 -24.35 18.46
N ILE A 146 -11.10 -23.21 17.76
CA ILE A 146 -11.64 -23.05 16.40
C ILE A 146 -10.67 -23.52 15.31
N LYS A 147 -9.45 -23.95 15.66
CA LYS A 147 -8.45 -24.46 14.71
C LYS A 147 -9.00 -25.50 13.71
N PRO A 148 -9.88 -26.45 14.09
CA PRO A 148 -10.47 -27.39 13.13
C PRO A 148 -11.32 -26.71 12.04
N LYS A 149 -11.76 -25.46 12.25
CA LYS A 149 -12.54 -24.65 11.31
C LYS A 149 -11.69 -23.62 10.56
N ALA A 150 -10.35 -23.70 10.62
CA ALA A 150 -9.45 -22.71 10.04
C ALA A 150 -9.72 -22.44 8.55
N ASP A 151 -9.87 -23.50 7.75
CA ASP A 151 -10.12 -23.34 6.31
C ASP A 151 -11.48 -22.69 6.03
N TYR A 152 -12.50 -23.05 6.82
CA TYR A 152 -13.81 -22.40 6.73
C TYR A 152 -13.72 -20.90 7.06
N ILE A 153 -12.99 -20.53 8.11
CA ILE A 153 -12.78 -19.11 8.49
C ILE A 153 -12.09 -18.36 7.35
N TYR A 154 -11.07 -18.97 6.73
CA TYR A 154 -10.37 -18.37 5.59
C TYR A 154 -11.29 -18.12 4.40
N PHE A 155 -12.03 -19.13 3.94
CA PHE A 155 -12.93 -18.97 2.79
C PHE A 155 -14.10 -18.04 3.10
N ALA A 156 -14.67 -18.11 4.31
CA ALA A 156 -15.73 -17.21 4.73
C ALA A 156 -15.27 -15.75 4.72
N TRP A 157 -14.10 -15.47 5.28
CA TRP A 157 -13.54 -14.10 5.27
C TRP A 157 -13.16 -13.63 3.88
N MET A 158 -12.68 -14.51 3.00
CA MET A 158 -12.42 -14.15 1.61
C MET A 158 -13.70 -13.68 0.90
N VAL A 159 -14.81 -14.41 1.07
CA VAL A 159 -16.11 -14.04 0.50
C VAL A 159 -16.62 -12.73 1.11
N VAL A 160 -16.50 -12.57 2.43
CA VAL A 160 -16.89 -11.32 3.11
C VAL A 160 -16.09 -10.13 2.57
N LEU A 161 -14.76 -10.26 2.47
CA LEU A 161 -13.89 -9.21 1.93
C LEU A 161 -14.25 -8.86 0.48
N ALA A 162 -14.38 -9.86 -0.39
CA ALA A 162 -14.76 -9.64 -1.78
C ALA A 162 -16.12 -8.92 -1.89
N THR A 163 -17.12 -9.35 -1.11
CA THR A 163 -18.46 -8.76 -1.11
C THR A 163 -18.44 -7.32 -0.62
N VAL A 164 -17.77 -7.06 0.50
CA VAL A 164 -17.63 -5.70 1.06
C VAL A 164 -16.88 -4.79 0.10
N SER A 165 -15.79 -5.26 -0.51
CA SER A 165 -15.04 -4.50 -1.52
C SER A 165 -15.90 -4.14 -2.72
N VAL A 166 -16.69 -5.07 -3.26
CA VAL A 166 -17.61 -4.79 -4.39
C VAL A 166 -18.67 -3.76 -3.99
N ILE A 167 -19.23 -3.86 -2.78
CA ILE A 167 -20.21 -2.88 -2.27
C ILE A 167 -19.57 -1.49 -2.19
N ILE A 168 -18.38 -1.38 -1.58
CA ILE A 168 -17.67 -0.10 -1.45
C ILE A 168 -17.37 0.48 -2.84
N ILE A 169 -16.83 -0.32 -3.76
CA ILE A 169 -16.54 0.13 -5.12
C ILE A 169 -17.82 0.60 -5.82
N GLY A 170 -18.91 -0.15 -5.71
CA GLY A 170 -20.20 0.22 -6.31
C GLY A 170 -20.76 1.54 -5.78
N VAL A 171 -20.60 1.82 -4.48
CA VAL A 171 -21.04 3.09 -3.86
C VAL A 171 -20.17 4.28 -4.31
N TYR A 172 -18.90 4.07 -4.62
CA TYR A 172 -17.92 5.12 -4.91
C TYR A 172 -17.43 5.17 -6.37
N ILE A 173 -18.00 4.39 -7.29
CA ILE A 173 -17.51 4.26 -8.68
C ILE A 173 -17.46 5.61 -9.44
N ASP A 174 -18.43 6.48 -9.17
CA ASP A 174 -18.54 7.84 -9.74
C ASP A 174 -17.88 8.92 -8.85
N LYS A 175 -17.29 8.52 -7.72
CA LYS A 175 -16.67 9.38 -6.72
C LYS A 175 -15.29 8.84 -6.34
N MET A 176 -14.47 8.53 -7.35
CA MET A 176 -13.16 7.91 -7.15
C MET A 176 -12.29 8.74 -6.19
N LYS A 177 -12.31 10.07 -6.34
CA LYS A 177 -11.60 10.97 -5.43
C LYS A 177 -11.98 10.74 -3.97
N ALA A 178 -13.28 10.64 -3.68
CA ALA A 178 -13.76 10.39 -2.32
C ALA A 178 -13.37 9.00 -1.79
N LEU A 179 -13.30 7.98 -2.66
CA LEU A 179 -12.80 6.65 -2.29
C LEU A 179 -11.32 6.70 -1.89
N VAL A 180 -10.50 7.36 -2.71
CA VAL A 180 -9.06 7.53 -2.47
C VAL A 180 -8.82 8.36 -1.21
N ASP A 181 -9.59 9.42 -1.00
CA ASP A 181 -9.55 10.24 0.21
C ASP A 181 -9.91 9.40 1.44
N LEU A 182 -10.97 8.57 1.39
CA LEU A 182 -11.31 7.70 2.52
C LEU A 182 -10.19 6.71 2.84
N ALA A 183 -9.65 6.04 1.81
CA ALA A 183 -8.59 5.05 1.98
C ALA A 183 -7.30 5.66 2.53
N THR A 184 -6.90 6.84 2.03
CA THR A 184 -5.72 7.58 2.52
C THR A 184 -5.85 7.92 3.99
N ILE A 185 -7.00 8.49 4.40
CA ILE A 185 -7.24 8.90 5.79
C ILE A 185 -7.14 7.69 6.72
N LEU A 186 -7.83 6.60 6.41
CA LEU A 186 -7.80 5.39 7.23
C LEU A 186 -6.37 4.83 7.35
N SER A 187 -5.62 4.85 6.25
CA SER A 187 -4.23 4.36 6.23
C SER A 187 -3.31 5.24 7.09
N PHE A 188 -3.45 6.56 7.02
CA PHE A 188 -2.70 7.50 7.84
C PHE A 188 -2.98 7.31 9.34
N LEU A 189 -4.25 7.16 9.70
CA LEU A 189 -4.64 6.96 11.10
C LEU A 189 -4.14 5.62 11.66
N ALA A 190 -4.14 4.57 10.84
CA ALA A 190 -3.63 3.26 11.23
C ALA A 190 -2.10 3.21 11.29
N ALA A 191 -1.40 4.02 10.50
CA ALA A 191 0.05 3.93 10.31
C ALA A 191 0.87 4.02 11.62
N PRO A 192 0.66 5.00 12.53
CA PRO A 192 1.40 5.05 13.79
C PRO A 192 1.22 3.81 14.67
N VAL A 193 -0.01 3.29 14.71
CA VAL A 193 -0.35 2.10 15.52
C VAL A 193 0.38 0.87 14.97
N LEU A 194 0.28 0.64 13.66
CA LEU A 194 0.95 -0.48 13.00
C LEU A 194 2.48 -0.39 13.08
N ALA A 195 3.03 0.82 12.92
CA ALA A 195 4.48 1.05 13.04
C ALA A 195 4.98 0.74 14.45
N TYR A 196 4.24 1.19 15.48
CA TYR A 196 4.57 0.88 16.88
C TYR A 196 4.47 -0.62 17.16
N MET A 197 3.42 -1.29 16.69
CA MET A 197 3.27 -2.74 16.86
C MET A 197 4.44 -3.51 16.23
N ASN A 198 4.83 -3.14 15.01
CA ASN A 198 5.99 -3.73 14.34
C ASN A 198 7.27 -3.52 15.14
N LEU A 199 7.55 -2.28 15.57
CA LEU A 199 8.73 -1.97 16.37
C LEU A 199 8.77 -2.78 17.67
N LYS A 200 7.63 -2.91 18.35
CA LYS A 200 7.50 -3.69 19.59
C LYS A 200 7.77 -5.18 19.36
N VAL A 201 7.28 -5.76 18.27
CA VAL A 201 7.51 -7.17 17.93
C VAL A 201 8.99 -7.43 17.62
N VAL A 202 9.62 -6.63 16.76
CA VAL A 202 11.02 -6.87 16.35
C VAL A 202 12.05 -6.59 17.46
N THR A 203 11.67 -5.80 18.48
CA THR A 203 12.51 -5.53 19.66
C THR A 203 12.16 -6.40 20.88
N SER A 204 11.14 -7.24 20.79
CA SER A 204 10.66 -8.10 21.88
C SER A 204 11.71 -9.11 22.36
N SER A 205 11.51 -9.60 23.59
CA SER A 205 12.36 -10.65 24.18
C SER A 205 12.30 -11.97 23.40
N THR A 206 11.19 -12.24 22.71
CA THR A 206 10.96 -13.44 21.89
C THR A 206 11.72 -13.44 20.57
N MET A 207 12.22 -12.28 20.10
CA MET A 207 12.98 -12.20 18.85
C MET A 207 14.46 -12.60 19.07
N PRO A 208 15.06 -13.45 18.21
CA PRO A 208 16.47 -13.81 18.33
C PRO A 208 17.39 -12.59 18.29
N LYS A 209 18.33 -12.49 19.24
CA LYS A 209 19.22 -11.31 19.38
C LYS A 209 19.95 -10.93 18.09
N LYS A 210 20.37 -11.92 17.30
CA LYS A 210 21.07 -11.71 16.01
C LYS A 210 20.18 -11.10 14.90
N ALA A 211 18.87 -11.23 15.03
CA ALA A 211 17.90 -10.74 14.04
C ALA A 211 17.21 -9.43 14.48
N ARG A 212 17.56 -8.89 15.66
CA ARG A 212 17.01 -7.61 16.15
C ARG A 212 17.61 -6.43 15.38
N PRO A 213 16.84 -5.36 15.15
CA PRO A 213 17.33 -4.16 14.50
C PRO A 213 18.43 -3.48 15.32
N SER A 214 19.32 -2.75 14.63
CA SER A 214 20.34 -1.95 15.30
C SER A 214 19.73 -0.79 16.10
N ALA A 215 20.43 -0.29 17.12
CA ALA A 215 19.96 0.84 17.92
C ALA A 215 19.66 2.09 17.07
N ARG A 216 20.41 2.30 15.98
CA ARG A 216 20.17 3.39 15.03
C ARG A 216 18.84 3.23 14.30
N LEU A 217 18.52 2.02 13.84
CA LEU A 217 17.27 1.74 13.15
C LEU A 217 16.07 1.84 14.11
N VAL A 218 16.23 1.44 15.37
CA VAL A 218 15.22 1.64 16.41
C VAL A 218 14.95 3.13 16.66
N ALA A 219 16.01 3.94 16.79
CA ALA A 219 15.87 5.40 16.94
C ALA A 219 15.19 6.04 15.72
N PHE A 220 15.57 5.61 14.51
CA PHE A 220 14.95 6.06 13.27
C PHE A 220 13.46 5.66 13.18
N SER A 221 13.13 4.45 13.64
CA SER A 221 11.73 3.97 13.69
C SER A 221 10.90 4.81 14.66
N TRP A 222 11.44 5.17 15.83
CA TRP A 222 10.77 6.07 16.77
C TRP A 222 10.56 7.47 16.19
N PHE A 223 11.56 8.02 15.52
CA PHE A 223 11.43 9.29 14.80
C PHE A 223 10.30 9.21 13.75
N GLY A 224 10.25 8.13 12.96
CA GLY A 224 9.19 7.90 11.98
C GLY A 224 7.81 7.79 12.60
N ILE A 225 7.67 7.07 13.73
CA ILE A 225 6.39 6.97 14.46
C ILE A 225 5.93 8.34 14.96
N ILE A 226 6.83 9.13 15.56
CA ILE A 226 6.51 10.48 16.04
C ILE A 226 6.08 11.36 14.87
N PHE A 227 6.83 11.33 13.77
CA PHE A 227 6.52 12.08 12.55
C PHE A 227 5.14 11.72 11.99
N LEU A 228 4.85 10.42 11.83
CA LEU A 228 3.54 9.94 11.33
C LEU A 228 2.40 10.33 12.28
N THR A 229 2.63 10.28 13.58
CA THR A 229 1.63 10.67 14.60
C THR A 229 1.32 12.16 14.50
N LEU A 230 2.34 13.01 14.50
CA LEU A 230 2.19 14.45 14.37
C LEU A 230 1.51 14.83 13.05
N PHE A 231 1.92 14.19 11.95
CA PHE A 231 1.32 14.42 10.65
C PHE A 231 -0.16 14.01 10.60
N SER A 232 -0.51 12.85 11.17
CA SER A 232 -1.90 12.37 11.23
C SER A 232 -2.78 13.31 12.06
N LEU A 233 -2.28 13.79 13.20
CA LEU A 233 -3.00 14.75 14.03
C LEU A 233 -3.17 16.11 13.34
N TRP A 234 -2.12 16.59 12.69
CA TRP A 234 -2.18 17.83 11.91
C TRP A 234 -3.18 17.72 10.75
N TYR A 235 -3.14 16.61 9.99
CA TYR A 235 -4.06 16.37 8.88
C TYR A 235 -5.52 16.30 9.36
N LEU A 236 -5.79 15.59 10.47
CA LEU A 236 -7.13 15.56 11.08
C LEU A 236 -7.58 16.94 11.53
N GLY A 237 -6.70 17.70 12.20
CA GLY A 237 -6.98 19.06 12.65
C GLY A 237 -7.33 19.95 11.46
N TRP A 238 -6.49 19.96 10.42
CA TRP A 238 -6.77 20.72 9.20
C TRP A 238 -8.13 20.34 8.61
N ARG A 239 -8.40 19.04 8.43
CA ARG A 239 -9.65 18.56 7.82
C ARG A 239 -10.92 18.88 8.61
N ILE A 240 -10.85 18.94 9.95
CA ILE A 240 -12.00 19.25 10.82
C ILE A 240 -12.25 20.76 10.88
N PHE A 241 -11.20 21.57 10.85
CA PHE A 241 -11.28 23.02 11.03
C PHE A 241 -11.25 23.83 9.72
N SER A 242 -11.07 23.20 8.55
CA SER A 242 -11.14 23.79 7.21
C SER A 242 -12.40 23.38 6.46
#